data_AF-A0A8J6A133-F1
#
_entry.id   AF-A0A8J6A133-F1
#
_cell.length_a   1.000
_cell.length_b   1.000
_cell.length_c   1.000
_cell.angle_alpha   90.00
_cell.angle_beta   90.00
_cell.angle_gamma   90.00
#
_symmetry.space_group_name_H-M   'P 1'
#
loop_
_entity.id
_entity.type
_entity.pdbx_description
1 polymer ?
#
loop_
_entity_poly.entity_id
_entity_poly.type
_entity_poly.pdbx_seq_one_letter_code
_entity_poly.pdbx_strand_id
1 'polypeptide(L)'
;MASPRGGDSHDSPCPASPSLRVPIGCDNSVTSSDWATQSRDWAGPEGGAGWGCGGLGRCVGPQGMWRAGSMSAELGVGFALRSVNERVQQAVARRPRDLPAIQPRLVAVSKTKPADMVIEAYGHGQRTFGENYVQELLEKASNPKILSSCPEIKWHFIGHLQKQNVNKLMAVPNLAMLETVDSMKLADKVNSSWQKKGSPERLKVMVQINTSGEESKHGLLPSETVATVEHINAKCPSLEFVGLMTIGSFGHDLSQGPNPDFQVLLSVREELCKKLNIPADQVELSMGMSMDFQHAIEVGSTNVRVGSTIFGERDYSKKPALDKSTADLKTSAEVTQAH
;
A
#
# COMPACT_ATOMS: atom_id res chain seq x y z
N MET A 1 -0.47 34.28 -66.59
CA MET A 1 0.47 34.17 -67.74
C MET A 1 1.88 34.29 -67.18
N ALA A 2 2.87 33.47 -67.43
CA ALA A 2 3.02 32.09 -67.86
C ALA A 2 4.50 31.78 -67.51
N SER A 3 4.79 30.65 -66.85
CA SER A 3 6.16 30.11 -66.80
C SER A 3 6.53 29.53 -68.17
N PRO A 4 7.82 29.47 -68.49
CA PRO A 4 8.49 28.16 -68.69
C PRO A 4 9.98 28.22 -68.29
N ARG A 5 10.85 27.20 -68.31
CA ARG A 5 10.93 25.72 -68.25
C ARG A 5 12.45 25.39 -68.33
N GLY A 6 12.87 24.22 -67.81
CA GLY A 6 14.09 23.49 -68.19
C GLY A 6 15.31 23.71 -67.28
N GLY A 7 16.08 22.73 -66.82
CA GLY A 7 16.17 21.28 -67.10
C GLY A 7 17.65 20.84 -67.07
N ASP A 8 17.93 19.71 -66.40
CA ASP A 8 19.13 18.82 -66.48
C ASP A 8 20.49 19.34 -65.95
N SER A 9 21.45 18.57 -65.43
CA SER A 9 21.65 17.19 -64.92
C SER A 9 23.14 17.09 -64.46
N HIS A 10 23.55 15.96 -63.84
CA HIS A 10 24.94 15.57 -63.43
C HIS A 10 25.50 16.18 -62.12
N ASP A 11 26.19 15.49 -61.21
CA ASP A 11 26.65 14.10 -61.06
C ASP A 11 26.94 13.87 -59.55
N SER A 12 26.69 12.66 -59.03
CA SER A 12 27.24 12.19 -57.74
C SER A 12 28.64 11.61 -57.95
N PRO A 13 29.48 11.54 -56.90
CA PRO A 13 29.59 10.23 -56.24
C PRO A 13 29.74 10.26 -54.72
N CYS A 14 29.25 9.19 -54.09
CA CYS A 14 29.56 8.75 -52.73
C CYS A 14 31.07 8.63 -52.47
N PRO A 15 31.45 8.57 -51.19
CA PRO A 15 32.13 7.35 -50.77
C PRO A 15 31.47 6.70 -49.54
N ALA A 16 31.78 5.42 -49.43
CA ALA A 16 31.13 4.40 -48.65
C ALA A 16 31.44 4.42 -47.15
N SER A 17 30.53 3.80 -46.42
CA SER A 17 30.62 3.34 -45.03
C SER A 17 31.78 2.36 -44.81
N PRO A 18 32.22 2.20 -43.55
CA PRO A 18 32.57 0.91 -43.01
C PRO A 18 31.46 0.41 -42.07
N SER A 19 30.83 -0.68 -42.49
CA SER A 19 30.10 -1.60 -41.63
C SER A 19 31.07 -2.45 -40.79
N LEU A 20 30.51 -3.27 -39.88
CA LEU A 20 31.11 -4.30 -39.01
C LEU A 20 31.33 -3.80 -37.56
N ARG A 21 30.83 -4.47 -36.51
CA ARG A 21 30.22 -5.79 -36.41
C ARG A 21 29.51 -5.89 -35.05
N VAL A 22 28.28 -6.39 -35.06
CA VAL A 22 27.54 -6.88 -33.88
C VAL A 22 28.09 -8.28 -33.54
N PRO A 23 28.30 -8.65 -32.27
CA PRO A 23 28.32 -10.05 -31.88
C PRO A 23 26.90 -10.47 -31.50
N ILE A 24 26.31 -11.30 -32.35
CA ILE A 24 25.28 -12.28 -32.00
C ILE A 24 26.01 -13.54 -31.53
N GLY A 25 25.51 -14.15 -30.46
CA GLY A 25 25.82 -15.52 -30.05
C GLY A 25 25.87 -15.60 -28.51
N CYS A 26 25.21 -16.51 -27.83
CA CYS A 26 24.37 -17.64 -28.21
C CYS A 26 23.47 -17.98 -27.02
N ASP A 27 22.42 -18.74 -27.31
CA ASP A 27 21.57 -19.52 -26.42
C ASP A 27 22.02 -19.70 -24.97
N ASN A 28 21.07 -19.51 -24.05
CA ASN A 28 20.74 -20.58 -23.11
C ASN A 28 19.29 -20.46 -22.66
N SER A 29 18.47 -21.34 -23.22
CA SER A 29 17.23 -21.82 -22.63
C SER A 29 17.51 -22.37 -21.23
N VAL A 30 17.08 -21.65 -20.18
CA VAL A 30 16.94 -22.24 -18.85
C VAL A 30 15.50 -22.68 -18.69
N THR A 31 15.30 -23.95 -19.02
CA THR A 31 14.12 -24.73 -18.68
C THR A 31 14.05 -24.95 -17.17
N SER A 32 12.82 -25.01 -16.65
CA SER A 32 12.51 -25.37 -15.28
C SER A 32 13.00 -26.78 -14.93
N SER A 33 14.00 -26.89 -14.08
CA SER A 33 14.27 -28.00 -13.15
C SER A 33 15.61 -27.68 -12.49
N ASP A 34 15.69 -27.91 -11.17
CA ASP A 34 16.90 -27.94 -10.32
C ASP A 34 16.76 -27.08 -9.06
N TRP A 35 15.72 -27.41 -8.28
CA TRP A 35 15.72 -27.21 -6.83
C TRP A 35 15.60 -28.58 -6.16
N ALA A 36 16.63 -29.39 -6.36
CA ALA A 36 16.91 -30.56 -5.56
C ALA A 36 18.41 -30.71 -5.47
N THR A 37 18.89 -31.08 -4.28
CA THR A 37 20.29 -31.44 -3.96
C THR A 37 21.18 -30.28 -3.51
N GLN A 38 20.97 -29.84 -2.27
CA GLN A 38 22.09 -29.54 -1.37
C GLN A 38 21.66 -29.88 0.06
N SER A 39 21.81 -31.15 0.40
CA SER A 39 21.71 -31.68 1.75
C SER A 39 22.75 -32.80 1.84
N ARG A 40 23.90 -32.47 2.41
CA ARG A 40 24.85 -33.35 3.11
C ARG A 40 26.11 -32.53 3.35
N ASP A 41 26.38 -32.24 4.62
CA ASP A 41 27.66 -32.54 5.28
C ASP A 41 27.67 -31.95 6.69
N TRP A 42 27.17 -32.74 7.65
CA TRP A 42 27.69 -32.71 9.01
C TRP A 42 27.51 -34.10 9.62
N ALA A 43 28.58 -34.89 9.55
CA ALA A 43 28.70 -36.16 10.25
C ALA A 43 29.27 -35.92 11.66
N GLY A 44 28.60 -36.50 12.66
CA GLY A 44 29.05 -36.61 14.04
C GLY A 44 28.32 -37.79 14.71
N PRO A 45 28.95 -38.50 15.66
CA PRO A 45 29.00 -39.96 15.60
C PRO A 45 27.89 -40.69 16.35
N GLU A 46 27.69 -41.93 15.89
CA GLU A 46 26.88 -42.97 16.51
C GLU A 46 27.36 -43.33 17.93
N GLY A 47 26.38 -43.52 18.82
CA GLY A 47 26.57 -44.10 20.14
C GLY A 47 25.25 -44.72 20.59
N GLY A 48 25.09 -46.02 20.34
CA GLY A 48 23.89 -46.78 20.69
C GLY A 48 23.77 -47.08 22.19
N ALA A 49 22.53 -47.12 22.67
CA ALA A 49 22.10 -47.94 23.79
C ALA A 49 20.57 -48.06 23.74
N GLY A 50 20.08 -49.27 23.44
CA GLY A 50 18.66 -49.59 23.51
C GLY A 50 18.26 -50.07 24.90
N TRP A 51 17.09 -49.61 25.37
CA TRP A 51 16.22 -50.22 26.40
C TRP A 51 14.82 -49.66 26.06
N GLY A 52 13.77 -50.43 25.76
CA GLY A 52 13.13 -51.45 26.59
C GLY A 52 11.70 -50.96 26.88
N CYS A 53 10.69 -51.60 26.29
CA CYS A 53 9.28 -51.33 26.57
C CYS A 53 8.92 -51.72 28.01
N GLY A 54 8.28 -50.81 28.74
CA GLY A 54 7.60 -51.14 29.99
C GLY A 54 7.10 -49.92 30.75
N GLY A 55 5.83 -49.99 31.19
CA GLY A 55 5.40 -49.33 32.42
C GLY A 55 4.61 -48.03 32.27
N LEU A 56 3.34 -48.10 32.67
CA LEU A 56 2.49 -46.96 32.99
C LEU A 56 3.19 -45.96 33.92
N GLY A 57 3.30 -44.71 33.48
CA GLY A 57 3.76 -43.59 34.30
C GLY A 57 3.17 -42.29 33.76
N ARG A 58 2.33 -41.62 34.55
CA ARG A 58 1.75 -40.31 34.23
C ARG A 58 2.86 -39.27 34.15
N CYS A 59 3.08 -38.69 32.99
CA CYS A 59 3.83 -37.44 32.85
C CYS A 59 2.88 -36.27 33.07
N VAL A 60 2.98 -35.63 34.23
CA VAL A 60 2.37 -34.32 34.48
C VAL A 60 3.26 -33.27 33.82
N GLY A 61 2.89 -32.83 32.61
CA GLY A 61 3.58 -31.74 31.91
C GLY A 61 3.18 -30.39 32.49
N PRO A 62 4.09 -29.39 32.54
CA PRO A 62 3.73 -28.05 33.00
C PRO A 62 2.77 -27.43 31.98
N GLN A 63 1.58 -27.06 32.46
CA GLN A 63 0.63 -26.22 31.74
C GLN A 63 1.23 -24.81 31.58
N GLY A 64 2.04 -24.64 30.54
CA GLY A 64 2.36 -23.35 29.96
C GLY A 64 1.49 -23.14 28.73
N MET A 65 0.29 -22.58 28.92
CA MET A 65 -0.55 -22.11 27.83
C MET A 65 0.13 -20.88 27.21
N TRP A 66 0.97 -21.10 26.20
CA TRP A 66 1.58 -20.01 25.43
C TRP A 66 0.47 -19.29 24.65
N ARG A 67 -0.03 -18.18 25.19
CA ARG A 67 -0.82 -17.22 24.41
C ARG A 67 0.09 -16.67 23.32
N ALA A 68 -0.19 -17.00 22.06
CA ALA A 68 0.50 -16.47 20.88
C ALA A 68 0.40 -14.94 20.70
N GLY A 69 -0.24 -14.22 21.63
CA GLY A 69 -0.44 -12.78 21.60
C GLY A 69 0.63 -11.93 22.31
N SER A 70 1.53 -12.50 23.12
CA SER A 70 2.49 -11.70 23.91
C SER A 70 3.95 -11.73 23.43
N MET A 71 4.34 -12.66 22.54
CA MET A 71 5.75 -12.75 22.10
C MET A 71 6.17 -11.67 21.08
N SER A 72 5.22 -11.07 20.34
CA SER A 72 5.56 -10.03 19.36
C SER A 72 6.02 -8.72 19.99
N ALA A 73 5.67 -8.45 21.26
CA ALA A 73 6.09 -7.22 21.94
C ALA A 73 7.55 -7.28 22.41
N GLU A 74 8.09 -8.48 22.68
CA GLU A 74 9.46 -8.66 23.17
C GLU A 74 10.51 -8.78 22.05
N LEU A 75 10.10 -9.11 20.82
CA LEU A 75 11.02 -9.40 19.70
C LEU A 75 11.33 -8.20 18.78
N GLY A 76 10.78 -7.02 19.08
CA GLY A 76 11.05 -5.76 18.36
C GLY A 76 10.36 -5.62 16.99
N VAL A 77 10.34 -4.39 16.45
CA VAL A 77 9.67 -4.08 15.17
C VAL A 77 10.33 -4.84 14.02
N GLY A 78 11.64 -5.01 14.06
CA GLY A 78 12.39 -5.75 13.05
C GLY A 78 11.96 -7.20 12.87
N PHE A 79 11.75 -7.94 13.97
CA PHE A 79 11.27 -9.33 13.89
C PHE A 79 9.84 -9.40 13.36
N ALA A 80 8.96 -8.55 13.89
CA ALA A 80 7.56 -8.47 13.48
C ALA A 80 7.43 -8.17 11.98
N LEU A 81 8.22 -7.21 11.47
CA LEU A 81 8.25 -6.87 10.05
C LEU A 81 8.72 -8.04 9.17
N ARG A 82 9.77 -8.77 9.57
CA ARG A 82 10.21 -9.97 8.83
C ARG A 82 9.12 -11.03 8.77
N SER A 83 8.47 -11.31 9.90
CA SER A 83 7.36 -12.26 9.96
C SER A 83 6.18 -11.86 9.05
N VAL A 84 5.85 -10.56 9.00
CA VAL A 84 4.81 -10.07 8.08
C VAL A 84 5.24 -10.23 6.63
N ASN A 85 6.47 -9.90 6.28
CA ASN A 85 6.98 -10.08 4.92
C ASN A 85 6.98 -11.55 4.49
N GLU A 86 7.36 -12.48 5.35
CA GLU A 86 7.26 -13.92 5.08
C GLU A 86 5.82 -14.36 4.80
N ARG A 87 4.86 -13.90 5.61
CA ARG A 87 3.43 -14.18 5.41
C ARG A 87 2.89 -13.56 4.12
N VAL A 88 3.39 -12.38 3.73
CA VAL A 88 3.10 -11.77 2.44
C VAL A 88 3.59 -12.68 1.31
N GLN A 89 4.84 -13.17 1.37
CA GLN A 89 5.38 -14.09 0.37
C GLN A 89 4.61 -15.40 0.27
N GLN A 90 4.22 -15.97 1.41
CA GLN A 90 3.37 -17.17 1.46
C GLN A 90 1.98 -16.95 0.85
N ALA A 91 1.40 -15.77 1.04
CA ALA A 91 0.12 -15.42 0.41
C ALA A 91 0.26 -15.20 -1.10
N VAL A 92 1.37 -14.59 -1.55
CA VAL A 92 1.69 -14.45 -2.98
C VAL A 92 1.81 -15.82 -3.64
N ALA A 93 2.50 -16.78 -3.01
CA ALA A 93 2.64 -18.13 -3.52
C ALA A 93 1.30 -18.89 -3.63
N ARG A 94 0.30 -18.52 -2.81
CA ARG A 94 -1.06 -19.08 -2.83
C ARG A 94 -2.01 -18.35 -3.78
N ARG A 95 -1.60 -17.22 -4.36
CA ARG A 95 -2.42 -16.47 -5.30
C ARG A 95 -2.77 -17.35 -6.52
N PRO A 96 -4.06 -17.42 -6.92
CA PRO A 96 -4.49 -18.10 -8.13
C PRO A 96 -3.75 -17.62 -9.39
N ARG A 97 -3.46 -18.53 -10.31
CA ARG A 97 -2.65 -18.26 -11.52
C ARG A 97 -3.35 -17.39 -12.56
N ASP A 98 -4.68 -17.29 -12.49
CA ASP A 98 -5.52 -16.43 -13.32
C ASP A 98 -5.45 -14.95 -12.89
N LEU A 99 -4.94 -14.66 -11.70
CA LEU A 99 -4.66 -13.31 -11.26
C LEU A 99 -3.23 -12.88 -11.65
N PRO A 100 -3.00 -11.57 -11.91
CA PRO A 100 -1.67 -11.06 -12.21
C PRO A 100 -0.64 -11.42 -11.12
N ALA A 101 0.51 -11.93 -11.58
CA ALA A 101 1.67 -12.23 -10.76
C ALA A 101 2.39 -10.95 -10.34
N ILE A 102 1.82 -10.25 -9.36
CA ILE A 102 2.30 -8.98 -8.84
C ILE A 102 2.75 -9.16 -7.39
N GLN A 103 3.96 -8.69 -7.06
CA GLN A 103 4.40 -8.54 -5.68
C GLN A 103 3.60 -7.41 -5.01
N PRO A 104 2.73 -7.70 -4.02
CA PRO A 104 1.99 -6.67 -3.31
C PRO A 104 2.94 -5.78 -2.51
N ARG A 105 2.60 -4.50 -2.45
CA ARG A 105 3.21 -3.49 -1.61
C ARG A 105 2.71 -3.65 -0.17
N LEU A 106 3.64 -3.85 0.75
CA LEU A 106 3.36 -3.78 2.18
C LEU A 106 3.42 -2.31 2.62
N VAL A 107 2.28 -1.75 3.04
CA VAL A 107 2.18 -0.43 3.65
C VAL A 107 2.20 -0.62 5.18
N ALA A 108 3.33 -0.27 5.82
CA ALA A 108 3.48 -0.37 7.26
C ALA A 108 2.73 0.79 7.95
N VAL A 109 1.63 0.49 8.63
CA VAL A 109 0.75 1.50 9.23
C VAL A 109 1.27 1.91 10.61
N SER A 110 1.96 3.04 10.66
CA SER A 110 2.66 3.55 11.85
C SER A 110 1.85 4.58 12.66
N LYS A 111 0.56 4.75 12.36
CA LYS A 111 -0.31 5.66 13.12
C LYS A 111 -0.26 5.40 14.62
N THR A 112 -0.24 6.47 15.39
CA THR A 112 -0.08 6.50 16.85
C THR A 112 1.23 5.87 17.37
N LYS A 113 2.24 5.63 16.51
CA LYS A 113 3.56 5.09 16.90
C LYS A 113 4.63 6.17 16.85
N PRO A 114 5.63 6.12 17.75
CA PRO A 114 6.71 7.10 17.78
C PRO A 114 7.59 7.01 16.52
N ALA A 115 8.26 8.11 16.18
CA ALA A 115 9.17 8.18 15.04
C ALA A 115 10.30 7.13 15.10
N ASP A 116 10.78 6.79 16.30
CA ASP A 116 11.86 5.80 16.47
C ASP A 116 11.45 4.40 15.96
N MET A 117 10.16 4.01 16.08
CA MET A 117 9.67 2.75 15.49
C MET A 117 9.61 2.79 13.96
N VAL A 118 9.35 3.96 13.37
CA VAL A 118 9.41 4.14 11.90
C VAL A 118 10.85 4.00 11.43
N ILE A 119 11.81 4.59 12.14
CA ILE A 119 13.24 4.50 11.84
C ILE A 119 13.73 3.06 11.97
N GLU A 120 13.31 2.34 13.01
CA GLU A 120 13.65 0.91 13.18
C GLU A 120 13.11 0.07 12.02
N ALA A 121 11.83 0.20 11.67
CA ALA A 121 11.24 -0.49 10.52
C ALA A 121 11.95 -0.15 9.21
N TYR A 122 12.33 1.13 9.02
CA TYR A 122 13.08 1.57 7.85
C TYR A 122 14.47 0.93 7.77
N GLY A 123 15.16 0.82 8.91
CA GLY A 123 16.43 0.11 9.03
C GLY A 123 16.35 -1.38 8.68
N HIS A 124 15.16 -1.97 8.79
CA HIS A 124 14.86 -3.33 8.35
C HIS A 124 14.31 -3.43 6.91
N GLY A 125 14.51 -2.39 6.09
CA GLY A 125 14.18 -2.40 4.66
C GLY A 125 12.78 -1.92 4.32
N GLN A 126 11.93 -1.59 5.30
CA GLN A 126 10.63 -0.99 4.99
C GLN A 126 10.82 0.39 4.36
N ARG A 127 10.06 0.68 3.31
CA ARG A 127 10.08 2.00 2.64
C ARG A 127 8.73 2.69 2.63
N THR A 128 7.65 1.92 2.58
CA THR A 128 6.30 2.48 2.46
C THR A 128 5.58 2.51 3.80
N PHE A 129 5.16 3.68 4.25
CA PHE A 129 4.50 3.86 5.54
C PHE A 129 3.14 4.54 5.38
N GLY A 130 2.17 4.07 6.15
CA GLY A 130 0.79 4.57 6.14
C GLY A 130 0.44 5.36 7.39
N GLU A 131 -0.10 6.57 7.21
CA GLU A 131 -0.58 7.42 8.30
C GLU A 131 -2.05 7.81 8.10
N ASN A 132 -2.78 7.93 9.22
CA ASN A 132 -4.20 8.27 9.22
C ASN A 132 -4.48 9.75 9.50
N TYR A 133 -3.58 10.44 10.19
CA TYR A 133 -3.81 11.79 10.68
C TYR A 133 -2.82 12.75 10.02
N VAL A 134 -3.34 13.80 9.36
CA VAL A 134 -2.51 14.73 8.58
C VAL A 134 -1.45 15.41 9.45
N GLN A 135 -1.84 15.81 10.67
CA GLN A 135 -0.93 16.47 11.61
C GLN A 135 0.20 15.53 12.06
N GLU A 136 -0.15 14.29 12.43
CA GLU A 136 0.85 13.27 12.83
C GLU A 136 1.80 12.94 11.68
N LEU A 137 1.27 12.78 10.46
CA LEU A 137 2.08 12.55 9.27
C LEU A 137 3.05 13.70 9.02
N LEU A 138 2.58 14.95 9.10
CA LEU A 138 3.44 16.12 8.90
C LEU A 138 4.53 16.22 9.96
N GLU A 139 4.19 15.96 11.23
CA GLU A 139 5.15 15.94 12.34
C GLU A 139 6.22 14.87 12.16
N LYS A 140 5.85 13.65 11.78
CA LYS A 140 6.80 12.57 11.49
C LYS A 140 7.65 12.87 10.27
N ALA A 141 7.02 13.27 9.17
CA ALA A 141 7.72 13.53 7.92
C ALA A 141 8.68 14.73 8.03
N SER A 142 8.38 15.70 8.90
CA SER A 142 9.26 16.86 9.18
C SER A 142 10.24 16.61 10.34
N ASN A 143 10.20 15.44 10.97
CA ASN A 143 11.09 15.12 12.09
C ASN A 143 12.55 15.04 11.58
N PRO A 144 13.50 15.78 12.18
CA PRO A 144 14.90 15.78 11.73
C PRO A 144 15.55 14.38 11.70
N LYS A 145 15.18 13.48 12.61
CA LYS A 145 15.68 12.11 12.61
C LYS A 145 15.16 11.31 11.42
N ILE A 146 13.87 11.46 11.07
CA ILE A 146 13.28 10.78 9.90
C ILE A 146 13.88 11.35 8.62
N LEU A 147 14.00 12.67 8.50
CA LEU A 147 14.59 13.32 7.31
C LEU A 147 16.03 12.87 7.06
N SER A 148 16.83 12.69 8.12
CA SER A 148 18.22 12.25 8.01
C SER A 148 18.39 10.72 7.86
N SER A 149 17.60 9.93 8.60
CA SER A 149 17.77 8.47 8.66
C SER A 149 16.96 7.72 7.60
N CYS A 150 15.91 8.34 7.07
CA CYS A 150 14.94 7.69 6.17
C CYS A 150 14.73 8.47 4.86
N PRO A 151 15.79 8.78 4.08
CA PRO A 151 15.69 9.67 2.91
C PRO A 151 14.74 9.14 1.81
N GLU A 152 14.61 7.82 1.68
CA GLU A 152 13.77 7.15 0.67
C GLU A 152 12.36 6.78 1.18
N ILE A 153 11.96 7.29 2.34
CA ILE A 153 10.64 6.96 2.90
C ILE A 153 9.53 7.39 1.95
N LYS A 154 8.51 6.55 1.78
CA LYS A 154 7.34 6.82 0.94
C LYS A 154 6.10 6.87 1.82
N TRP A 155 5.58 8.07 2.03
CA TRP A 155 4.40 8.27 2.85
C TRP A 155 3.13 8.07 2.04
N HIS A 156 2.26 7.20 2.55
CA HIS A 156 0.91 6.99 2.08
C HIS A 156 -0.06 7.60 3.11
N PHE A 157 -0.93 8.50 2.66
CA PHE A 157 -2.03 8.95 3.49
C PHE A 157 -3.24 8.05 3.27
N ILE A 158 -3.65 7.36 4.34
CA ILE A 158 -4.68 6.30 4.31
C ILE A 158 -5.84 6.59 5.29
N GLY A 159 -5.90 7.81 5.83
CA GLY A 159 -7.01 8.30 6.66
C GLY A 159 -8.00 9.16 5.88
N HIS A 160 -9.14 9.47 6.47
CA HIS A 160 -10.11 10.36 5.83
C HIS A 160 -9.53 11.79 5.69
N LEU A 161 -9.50 12.32 4.47
CA LEU A 161 -8.93 13.62 4.17
C LEU A 161 -10.01 14.71 4.15
N GLN A 162 -10.07 15.49 5.22
CA GLN A 162 -10.91 16.67 5.26
C GLN A 162 -10.37 17.77 4.35
N LYS A 163 -11.26 18.50 3.65
CA LYS A 163 -10.90 19.57 2.69
C LYS A 163 -9.97 20.64 3.27
N GLN A 164 -10.15 21.00 4.54
CA GLN A 164 -9.32 22.01 5.22
C GLN A 164 -7.86 21.55 5.45
N ASN A 165 -7.65 20.23 5.53
CA ASN A 165 -6.34 19.64 5.79
C ASN A 165 -5.58 19.30 4.50
N VAL A 166 -6.17 19.48 3.31
CA VAL A 166 -5.51 19.21 2.03
C VAL A 166 -4.19 19.97 1.90
N ASN A 167 -4.18 21.27 2.16
CA ASN A 167 -2.95 22.07 2.03
C ASN A 167 -1.85 21.62 3.00
N LYS A 168 -2.22 21.22 4.23
CA LYS A 168 -1.28 20.67 5.21
C LYS A 168 -0.70 19.34 4.71
N LEU A 169 -1.55 18.47 4.15
CA LEU A 169 -1.10 17.20 3.60
C LEU A 169 -0.15 17.41 2.41
N MET A 170 -0.45 18.33 1.48
CA MET A 170 0.42 18.58 0.33
C MET A 170 1.82 19.08 0.74
N ALA A 171 1.95 19.72 1.91
CA ALA A 171 3.23 20.17 2.45
C ALA A 171 4.12 19.03 3.00
N VAL A 172 3.59 17.82 3.15
CA VAL A 172 4.35 16.66 3.65
C VAL A 172 5.49 16.32 2.68
N PRO A 173 6.75 16.27 3.14
CA PRO A 173 7.87 15.79 2.32
C PRO A 173 7.72 14.30 2.05
N ASN A 174 8.13 13.86 0.87
CA ASN A 174 8.03 12.47 0.42
C ASN A 174 6.61 11.85 0.51
N LEU A 175 5.56 12.69 0.36
CA LEU A 175 4.21 12.19 0.14
C LEU A 175 4.14 11.47 -1.21
N ALA A 176 4.03 10.15 -1.18
CA ALA A 176 4.06 9.30 -2.36
C ALA A 176 2.66 8.94 -2.87
N MET A 177 1.68 8.82 -1.97
CA MET A 177 0.33 8.39 -2.35
C MET A 177 -0.75 8.94 -1.39
N LEU A 178 -1.90 9.31 -1.96
CA LEU A 178 -3.14 9.56 -1.22
C LEU A 178 -4.15 8.47 -1.59
N GLU A 179 -4.49 7.59 -0.65
CA GLU A 179 -5.36 6.43 -0.95
C GLU A 179 -6.86 6.67 -0.71
N THR A 180 -7.22 7.86 -0.22
CA THR A 180 -8.54 8.14 0.37
C THR A 180 -9.34 9.21 -0.38
N VAL A 181 -9.15 9.35 -1.69
CA VAL A 181 -9.99 10.26 -2.49
C VAL A 181 -11.40 9.68 -2.58
N ASP A 182 -12.37 10.39 -2.01
CA ASP A 182 -13.76 9.93 -1.88
C ASP A 182 -14.78 10.84 -2.57
N SER A 183 -14.32 11.83 -3.36
CA SER A 183 -15.21 12.71 -4.13
C SER A 183 -14.45 13.51 -5.20
N MET A 184 -15.15 13.89 -6.29
CA MET A 184 -14.62 14.82 -7.30
C MET A 184 -14.18 16.15 -6.68
N LYS A 185 -14.96 16.68 -5.73
CA LYS A 185 -14.64 17.95 -5.03
C LYS A 185 -13.33 17.85 -4.23
N LEU A 186 -13.06 16.69 -3.63
CA LEU A 186 -11.79 16.46 -2.96
C LEU A 186 -10.65 16.35 -3.98
N ALA A 187 -10.84 15.59 -5.06
CA ALA A 187 -9.86 15.49 -6.15
C ALA A 187 -9.46 16.86 -6.72
N ASP A 188 -10.43 17.73 -7.02
CA ASP A 188 -10.19 19.09 -7.52
C ASP A 188 -9.34 19.93 -6.55
N LYS A 189 -9.64 19.80 -5.25
CA LYS A 189 -8.93 20.53 -4.20
C LYS A 189 -7.50 20.02 -4.04
N VAL A 190 -7.30 18.71 -4.08
CA VAL A 190 -5.96 18.07 -4.01
C VAL A 190 -5.15 18.45 -5.25
N ASN A 191 -5.72 18.33 -6.45
CA ASN A 191 -5.09 18.73 -7.71
C ASN A 191 -4.62 20.19 -7.67
N SER A 192 -5.51 21.11 -7.32
CA SER A 192 -5.20 22.54 -7.25
C SER A 192 -4.12 22.86 -6.21
N SER A 193 -4.09 22.12 -5.09
CA SER A 193 -3.10 22.32 -4.02
C SER A 193 -1.73 21.73 -4.40
N TRP A 194 -1.71 20.55 -5.01
CA TRP A 194 -0.48 19.93 -5.54
C TRP A 194 0.15 20.74 -6.67
N GLN A 195 -0.68 21.31 -7.56
CA GLN A 195 -0.20 22.21 -8.61
C GLN A 195 0.48 23.45 -8.03
N LYS A 196 -0.10 24.05 -6.98
CA LYS A 196 0.48 25.22 -6.27
C LYS A 196 1.79 24.90 -5.56
N LYS A 197 1.98 23.65 -5.11
CA LYS A 197 3.26 23.19 -4.54
C LYS A 197 4.38 23.21 -5.59
N GLY A 198 4.05 23.12 -6.88
CA GLY A 198 5.03 23.14 -7.97
C GLY A 198 5.83 21.85 -8.09
N SER A 199 5.29 20.72 -7.62
CA SER A 199 5.94 19.41 -7.80
C SER A 199 6.00 19.04 -9.29
N PRO A 200 7.15 18.59 -9.82
CA PRO A 200 7.25 18.12 -11.20
C PRO A 200 6.53 16.77 -11.40
N GLU A 201 6.44 15.95 -10.35
CA GLU A 201 5.75 14.67 -10.37
C GLU A 201 4.27 14.81 -10.01
N ARG A 202 3.42 14.02 -10.67
CA ARG A 202 1.99 13.90 -10.34
C ARG A 202 1.84 13.13 -9.02
N LEU A 203 0.91 13.56 -8.17
CA LEU A 203 0.60 12.82 -6.95
C LEU A 203 -0.22 11.58 -7.31
N LYS A 204 0.26 10.40 -6.91
CA LYS A 204 -0.51 9.16 -7.05
C LYS A 204 -1.71 9.17 -6.11
N VAL A 205 -2.88 8.88 -6.66
CA VAL A 205 -4.14 8.84 -5.92
C VAL A 205 -4.86 7.52 -6.15
N MET A 206 -5.44 6.99 -5.08
CA MET A 206 -6.44 5.93 -5.14
C MET A 206 -7.81 6.48 -4.74
N VAL A 207 -8.86 5.88 -5.29
CA VAL A 207 -10.24 6.22 -4.97
C VAL A 207 -10.76 5.26 -3.90
N GLN A 208 -11.24 5.82 -2.79
CA GLN A 208 -11.82 5.03 -1.70
C GLN A 208 -13.28 4.68 -2.00
N ILE A 209 -13.59 3.39 -1.94
CA ILE A 209 -14.92 2.84 -2.17
C ILE A 209 -15.50 2.34 -0.84
N ASN A 210 -16.74 2.71 -0.56
CA ASN A 210 -17.52 2.11 0.52
C ASN A 210 -18.12 0.79 0.03
N THR A 211 -17.41 -0.31 0.25
CA THR A 211 -17.85 -1.66 -0.15
C THR A 211 -18.85 -2.29 0.83
N SER A 212 -18.93 -1.77 2.06
CA SER A 212 -19.76 -2.35 3.12
C SER A 212 -21.23 -1.91 3.08
N GLY A 213 -21.54 -0.82 2.36
CA GLY A 213 -22.88 -0.25 2.30
C GLY A 213 -23.34 0.50 3.57
N GLU A 214 -22.51 0.55 4.61
CA GLU A 214 -22.82 1.31 5.82
C GLU A 214 -22.68 2.82 5.57
N GLU A 215 -23.77 3.60 5.77
CA GLU A 215 -23.77 5.06 5.55
C GLU A 215 -22.78 5.82 6.45
N SER A 216 -22.39 5.23 7.57
CA SER A 216 -21.45 5.81 8.53
C SER A 216 -19.98 5.79 8.05
N LYS A 217 -19.66 5.03 6.99
CA LYS A 217 -18.29 4.89 6.48
C LYS A 217 -18.04 5.80 5.29
N HIS A 218 -16.82 6.35 5.26
CA HIS A 218 -16.34 7.15 4.14
C HIS A 218 -16.04 6.30 2.91
N GLY A 219 -16.07 6.96 1.74
CA GLY A 219 -15.85 6.35 0.44
C GLY A 219 -17.03 6.60 -0.49
N LEU A 220 -16.77 6.50 -1.79
CA LEU A 220 -17.79 6.57 -2.82
C LEU A 220 -18.67 5.33 -2.80
N LEU A 221 -19.92 5.50 -3.25
CA LEU A 221 -20.70 4.35 -3.65
C LEU A 221 -20.05 3.70 -4.90
N PRO A 222 -20.10 2.37 -5.02
CA PRO A 222 -19.60 1.67 -6.21
C PRO A 222 -20.02 2.31 -7.55
N SER A 223 -21.27 2.74 -7.64
CA SER A 223 -21.86 3.37 -8.85
C SER A 223 -21.25 4.73 -9.22
N GLU A 224 -20.63 5.44 -8.29
CA GLU A 224 -20.05 6.78 -8.50
C GLU A 224 -18.57 6.72 -8.92
N THR A 225 -17.97 5.53 -8.86
CA THR A 225 -16.53 5.31 -9.07
C THR A 225 -16.08 5.74 -10.46
N VAL A 226 -16.77 5.26 -11.50
CA VAL A 226 -16.38 5.47 -12.90
C VAL A 226 -16.37 6.95 -13.22
N ALA A 227 -17.46 7.65 -12.91
CA ALA A 227 -17.56 9.09 -13.15
C ALA A 227 -16.46 9.87 -12.41
N THR A 228 -16.12 9.47 -11.19
CA THR A 228 -15.07 10.15 -10.41
C THR A 228 -13.68 9.91 -11.02
N VAL A 229 -13.36 8.71 -11.48
CA VAL A 229 -12.09 8.41 -12.14
C VAL A 229 -11.97 9.14 -13.48
N GLU A 230 -13.04 9.19 -14.29
CA GLU A 230 -13.08 9.99 -15.51
C GLU A 230 -12.79 11.46 -15.22
N HIS A 231 -13.40 12.02 -14.17
CA HIS A 231 -13.14 13.39 -13.74
C HIS A 231 -11.69 13.61 -13.33
N ILE A 232 -11.08 12.69 -12.56
CA ILE A 232 -9.66 12.76 -12.19
C ILE A 232 -8.79 12.77 -13.46
N ASN A 233 -9.00 11.83 -14.37
CA ASN A 233 -8.20 11.72 -15.59
C ASN A 233 -8.33 12.93 -16.51
N ALA A 234 -9.54 13.50 -16.63
CA ALA A 234 -9.82 14.61 -17.53
C ALA A 234 -9.44 15.98 -16.95
N LYS A 235 -9.60 16.19 -15.63
CA LYS A 235 -9.55 17.53 -15.01
C LYS A 235 -8.48 17.70 -13.93
N CYS A 236 -7.80 16.63 -13.52
CA CYS A 236 -6.78 16.68 -12.49
C CYS A 236 -5.37 16.35 -13.04
N PRO A 237 -4.76 17.23 -13.86
CA PRO A 237 -3.48 16.94 -14.50
C PRO A 237 -2.31 16.76 -13.52
N SER A 238 -2.42 17.28 -12.30
CA SER A 238 -1.40 17.13 -11.25
C SER A 238 -1.57 15.85 -10.42
N LEU A 239 -2.61 15.06 -10.67
CA LEU A 239 -2.87 13.78 -10.01
C LEU A 239 -2.74 12.63 -11.00
N GLU A 240 -2.27 11.48 -10.54
CA GLU A 240 -2.22 10.23 -11.28
C GLU A 240 -3.14 9.22 -10.59
N PHE A 241 -4.25 8.84 -11.24
CA PHE A 241 -5.07 7.74 -10.75
C PHE A 241 -4.29 6.43 -10.91
N VAL A 242 -4.12 5.70 -9.81
CA VAL A 242 -3.38 4.41 -9.82
C VAL A 242 -4.21 3.23 -9.34
N GLY A 243 -5.36 3.44 -8.70
CA GLY A 243 -6.10 2.31 -8.14
C GLY A 243 -7.31 2.65 -7.27
N LEU A 244 -7.88 1.60 -6.70
CA LEU A 244 -9.02 1.63 -5.79
C LEU A 244 -8.60 1.18 -4.39
N MET A 245 -9.28 1.70 -3.38
CA MET A 245 -9.04 1.36 -1.98
C MET A 245 -10.36 1.04 -1.28
N THR A 246 -10.39 0.00 -0.44
CA THR A 246 -11.48 -0.17 0.55
C THR A 246 -10.92 -0.45 1.93
N ILE A 247 -11.61 0.06 2.95
CA ILE A 247 -11.41 -0.33 4.35
C ILE A 247 -12.12 -1.66 4.63
N GLY A 248 -13.26 -1.91 3.98
CA GLY A 248 -14.13 -3.05 4.21
C GLY A 248 -14.90 -3.00 5.54
N SER A 249 -15.61 -4.08 5.82
CA SER A 249 -16.31 -4.34 7.06
C SER A 249 -15.37 -4.90 8.12
N PHE A 250 -15.61 -4.52 9.37
CA PHE A 250 -14.79 -5.03 10.46
C PHE A 250 -15.14 -6.48 10.76
N GLY A 251 -14.12 -7.34 10.89
CA GLY A 251 -14.27 -8.66 11.51
C GLY A 251 -15.02 -9.70 10.67
N HIS A 252 -14.94 -9.64 9.34
CA HIS A 252 -15.45 -10.73 8.49
C HIS A 252 -14.76 -12.05 8.85
N ASP A 253 -15.56 -13.08 9.09
CA ASP A 253 -15.07 -14.43 9.37
C ASP A 253 -14.77 -15.16 8.05
N LEU A 254 -13.48 -15.39 7.79
CA LEU A 254 -13.01 -16.10 6.59
C LEU A 254 -13.47 -17.56 6.55
N SER A 255 -13.93 -18.15 7.67
CA SER A 255 -14.57 -19.47 7.68
C SER A 255 -15.89 -19.49 6.89
N GLN A 256 -16.55 -18.34 6.75
CA GLN A 256 -17.80 -18.16 6.01
C GLN A 256 -17.55 -17.91 4.50
N GLY A 257 -16.30 -18.01 4.05
CA GLY A 257 -15.91 -17.79 2.66
C GLY A 257 -15.20 -16.45 2.44
N PRO A 258 -14.97 -16.09 1.17
CA PRO A 258 -14.18 -14.91 0.82
C PRO A 258 -14.85 -13.64 1.33
N ASN A 259 -14.04 -12.70 1.82
CA ASN A 259 -14.54 -11.41 2.28
C ASN A 259 -15.37 -10.70 1.18
N PRO A 260 -16.67 -10.43 1.41
CA PRO A 260 -17.56 -9.85 0.40
C PRO A 260 -17.11 -8.45 -0.02
N ASP A 261 -16.49 -7.67 0.87
CA ASP A 261 -15.98 -6.34 0.55
C ASP A 261 -14.89 -6.38 -0.53
N PHE A 262 -14.05 -7.41 -0.51
CA PHE A 262 -13.00 -7.58 -1.52
C PHE A 262 -13.60 -7.97 -2.88
N GLN A 263 -14.67 -8.78 -2.87
CA GLN A 263 -15.40 -9.14 -4.09
C GLN A 263 -16.08 -7.92 -4.73
N VAL A 264 -16.68 -7.05 -3.92
CA VAL A 264 -17.25 -5.77 -4.40
C VAL A 264 -16.15 -4.91 -5.02
N LEU A 265 -15.00 -4.76 -4.37
CA LEU A 265 -13.91 -3.94 -4.92
C LEU A 265 -13.36 -4.50 -6.25
N LEU A 266 -13.23 -5.83 -6.37
CA LEU A 266 -12.84 -6.50 -7.61
C LEU A 266 -13.83 -6.22 -8.75
N SER A 267 -15.12 -6.38 -8.48
CA SER A 267 -16.20 -6.09 -9.44
C SER A 267 -16.19 -4.62 -9.90
N VAL A 268 -16.00 -3.69 -8.96
CA VAL A 268 -15.87 -2.25 -9.29
C VAL A 268 -14.63 -2.00 -10.17
N ARG A 269 -13.50 -2.65 -9.89
CA ARG A 269 -12.32 -2.55 -10.76
C ARG A 269 -12.61 -3.06 -12.16
N GLU A 270 -13.26 -4.22 -12.31
CA GLU A 270 -13.61 -4.79 -13.60
C GLU A 270 -14.53 -3.88 -14.41
N GLU A 271 -15.58 -3.35 -13.77
CA GLU A 271 -16.50 -2.39 -14.40
C GLU A 271 -15.76 -1.13 -14.85
N LEU A 272 -14.92 -0.57 -13.98
CA LEU A 272 -14.10 0.60 -14.27
C LEU A 272 -13.17 0.35 -15.46
N CYS A 273 -12.41 -0.75 -15.42
CA CYS A 273 -11.46 -1.14 -16.46
C CYS A 273 -12.17 -1.32 -17.81
N LYS A 274 -13.34 -1.98 -17.81
CA LYS A 274 -14.16 -2.17 -19.02
C LYS A 274 -14.67 -0.84 -19.58
N LYS A 275 -15.22 0.04 -18.74
CA LYS A 275 -15.80 1.31 -19.19
C LYS A 275 -14.74 2.30 -19.68
N LEU A 276 -13.57 2.32 -19.05
CA LEU A 276 -12.50 3.26 -19.37
C LEU A 276 -11.41 2.67 -20.28
N ASN A 277 -11.57 1.40 -20.69
CA ASN A 277 -10.60 0.66 -21.49
C ASN A 277 -9.19 0.67 -20.87
N ILE A 278 -9.12 0.48 -19.54
CA ILE A 278 -7.87 0.41 -18.77
C ILE A 278 -7.57 -1.08 -18.51
N PRO A 279 -6.34 -1.57 -18.75
CA PRO A 279 -5.94 -2.91 -18.36
C PRO A 279 -6.06 -3.13 -16.85
N ALA A 280 -6.63 -4.26 -16.43
CA ALA A 280 -6.91 -4.53 -15.02
C ALA A 280 -5.66 -4.60 -14.12
N ASP A 281 -4.50 -4.93 -14.70
CA ASP A 281 -3.19 -4.95 -14.05
C ASP A 281 -2.60 -3.54 -13.82
N GLN A 282 -3.16 -2.50 -14.46
CA GLN A 282 -2.81 -1.09 -14.22
C GLN A 282 -3.64 -0.44 -13.12
N VAL A 283 -4.69 -1.10 -12.64
CA VAL A 283 -5.53 -0.58 -11.54
C VAL A 283 -5.22 -1.35 -10.26
N GLU A 284 -4.40 -0.72 -9.42
CA GLU A 284 -4.02 -1.24 -8.11
C GLU A 284 -5.25 -1.39 -7.20
N LEU A 285 -5.24 -2.42 -6.36
CA LEU A 285 -6.20 -2.63 -5.28
C LEU A 285 -5.52 -2.49 -3.93
N SER A 286 -5.99 -1.57 -3.10
CA SER A 286 -5.58 -1.40 -1.70
C SER A 286 -6.66 -1.93 -0.77
N MET A 287 -6.45 -3.15 -0.28
CA MET A 287 -7.36 -3.85 0.60
C MET A 287 -6.61 -4.91 1.41
N GLY A 288 -7.11 -5.23 2.60
CA GLY A 288 -6.44 -6.11 3.55
C GLY A 288 -5.64 -5.37 4.60
N MET A 289 -5.88 -5.72 5.85
CA MET A 289 -5.26 -5.22 7.07
C MET A 289 -4.65 -6.38 7.87
N SER A 290 -4.16 -6.11 9.08
CA SER A 290 -3.47 -7.09 9.94
C SER A 290 -4.13 -8.47 10.05
N MET A 291 -5.47 -8.54 10.02
CA MET A 291 -6.23 -9.79 10.23
C MET A 291 -6.49 -10.57 8.94
N ASP A 292 -6.55 -9.89 7.79
CA ASP A 292 -7.07 -10.45 6.53
C ASP A 292 -6.17 -10.16 5.33
N PHE A 293 -4.98 -9.56 5.51
CA PHE A 293 -4.08 -9.21 4.40
C PHE A 293 -3.64 -10.41 3.55
N GLN A 294 -3.48 -11.60 4.15
CA GLN A 294 -3.12 -12.80 3.39
C GLN A 294 -4.24 -13.18 2.41
N HIS A 295 -5.48 -13.23 2.91
CA HIS A 295 -6.66 -13.46 2.08
C HIS A 295 -6.80 -12.36 1.01
N ALA A 296 -6.58 -11.10 1.38
CA ALA A 296 -6.62 -9.98 0.43
C ALA A 296 -5.62 -10.16 -0.71
N ILE A 297 -4.39 -10.62 -0.43
CA ILE A 297 -3.37 -10.92 -1.44
C ILE A 297 -3.80 -12.07 -2.34
N GLU A 298 -4.34 -13.14 -1.76
CA GLU A 298 -4.84 -14.31 -2.48
C GLU A 298 -5.94 -13.93 -3.47
N VAL A 299 -6.80 -12.96 -3.14
CA VAL A 299 -7.86 -12.46 -4.03
C VAL A 299 -7.44 -11.26 -4.90
N GLY A 300 -6.15 -10.92 -4.96
CA GLY A 300 -5.63 -9.95 -5.92
C GLY A 300 -5.31 -8.56 -5.40
N SER A 301 -5.20 -8.37 -4.07
CA SER A 301 -4.70 -7.12 -3.49
C SER A 301 -3.27 -6.83 -3.95
N THR A 302 -3.02 -5.57 -4.31
CA THR A 302 -1.69 -5.06 -4.69
C THR A 302 -1.08 -4.20 -3.58
N ASN A 303 -1.88 -3.79 -2.60
CA ASN A 303 -1.48 -2.98 -1.46
C ASN A 303 -2.17 -3.52 -0.20
N VAL A 304 -1.37 -3.97 0.77
CA VAL A 304 -1.87 -4.40 2.08
C VAL A 304 -1.37 -3.48 3.19
N ARG A 305 -2.26 -3.11 4.10
CA ARG A 305 -2.02 -2.07 5.12
C ARG A 305 -1.93 -2.70 6.51
N VAL A 306 -0.72 -3.04 6.94
CA VAL A 306 -0.50 -3.81 8.18
C VAL A 306 0.07 -2.91 9.27
N GLY A 307 -0.58 -2.87 10.44
CA GLY A 307 -0.19 -1.99 11.55
C GLY A 307 0.12 -2.76 12.83
N SER A 308 -0.93 -3.24 13.51
CA SER A 308 -0.83 -3.92 14.81
C SER A 308 0.11 -5.12 14.81
N THR A 309 0.21 -5.86 13.70
CA THR A 309 1.12 -7.01 13.58
C THR A 309 2.59 -6.57 13.53
N ILE A 310 2.90 -5.37 13.03
CA ILE A 310 4.27 -4.85 12.92
C ILE A 310 4.68 -4.08 14.17
N PHE A 311 3.82 -3.17 14.64
CA PHE A 311 4.17 -2.21 15.70
C PHE A 311 3.55 -2.53 17.07
N GLY A 312 2.82 -3.64 17.20
CA GLY A 312 2.09 -3.99 18.42
C GLY A 312 0.85 -3.13 18.68
N GLU A 313 0.23 -3.32 19.84
CA GLU A 313 -0.99 -2.61 20.25
C GLU A 313 -0.77 -1.10 20.43
N ARG A 314 -1.85 -0.34 20.30
CA ARG A 314 -1.80 1.12 20.41
C ARG A 314 -1.56 1.53 21.86
N ASP A 315 -0.65 2.47 22.07
CA ASP A 315 -0.53 3.15 23.35
C ASP A 315 -1.57 4.27 23.42
N TYR A 316 -2.69 4.00 24.10
CA TYR A 316 -3.78 4.98 24.27
C TYR A 316 -3.47 6.06 25.32
N SER A 317 -2.32 6.01 25.99
CA SER A 317 -1.92 7.03 26.98
C SER A 317 -1.57 8.38 26.33
N LYS A 318 -1.23 8.38 25.03
CA LYS A 318 -0.91 9.59 24.24
C LYS A 318 -2.03 9.86 23.23
N LYS A 319 -3.16 10.39 23.70
CA LYS A 319 -4.24 10.83 22.82
C LYS A 319 -3.76 12.06 22.02
N PRO A 320 -3.73 12.04 20.67
CA PRO A 320 -3.56 13.26 19.91
C PRO A 320 -4.72 14.20 20.24
N ALA A 321 -4.43 15.46 20.54
CA ALA A 321 -5.47 16.46 20.77
C ALA A 321 -6.39 16.48 19.54
N LEU A 322 -7.66 16.08 19.73
CA LEU A 322 -8.70 16.27 18.74
C LEU A 322 -8.75 17.76 18.41
N ASP A 323 -8.75 18.08 17.12
CA ASP A 323 -8.99 19.42 16.59
C ASP A 323 -10.40 19.88 17.01
N LYS A 324 -10.52 20.45 18.21
CA LYS A 324 -11.73 21.12 18.69
C LYS A 324 -11.75 22.53 18.10
N SER A 325 -12.15 22.66 16.84
CA SER A 325 -12.53 23.97 16.30
C SER A 325 -14.03 24.22 16.54
N THR A 326 -14.30 25.15 17.46
CA THR A 326 -15.49 26.01 17.53
C THR A 326 -16.87 25.34 17.63
N ALA A 327 -17.24 24.92 18.83
CA ALA A 327 -18.64 24.75 19.22
C ALA A 327 -18.86 24.99 20.74
N ASP A 328 -18.21 26.00 21.34
CA ASP A 328 -18.42 26.34 22.77
C ASP A 328 -18.22 27.84 23.05
N LEU A 329 -18.74 28.71 22.18
CA LEU A 329 -18.72 30.17 22.38
C LEU A 329 -20.01 30.87 21.94
N LYS A 330 -21.15 30.15 21.97
CA LYS A 330 -22.47 30.75 21.71
C LYS A 330 -23.54 30.53 22.78
N THR A 331 -23.23 29.92 23.93
CA THR A 331 -24.25 29.62 24.96
C THR A 331 -24.16 30.54 26.19
N SER A 332 -23.60 31.74 26.08
CA SER A 332 -23.49 32.67 27.23
C SER A 332 -23.87 34.12 26.91
N ALA A 333 -24.59 34.38 25.82
CA ALA A 333 -24.99 35.75 25.45
C ALA A 333 -26.50 35.98 25.23
N GLU A 334 -27.38 35.02 25.57
CA GLU A 334 -28.85 35.19 25.46
C GLU A 334 -29.58 34.97 26.79
N VAL A 335 -29.08 35.56 27.88
CA VAL A 335 -29.87 35.79 29.10
C VAL A 335 -29.57 37.17 29.68
N THR A 336 -29.69 38.22 28.87
CA THR A 336 -29.80 39.60 29.40
C THR A 336 -30.40 40.55 28.36
N GLN A 337 -31.70 40.40 28.07
CA GLN A 337 -32.57 41.51 27.62
C GLN A 337 -34.00 40.98 27.41
N ALA A 338 -34.77 40.99 28.49
CA ALA A 338 -36.23 41.01 28.46
C ALA A 338 -36.69 42.01 29.53
N HIS A 339 -36.80 43.26 29.10
CA HIS A 339 -37.70 44.29 29.62
C HIS A 339 -38.39 44.91 28.42
#